data_AF-A0A971YTL2-F1
#
_entry.id   AF-A0A971YTL2-F1
#
_cell.length_a   1.000
_cell.length_b   1.000
_cell.length_c   1.000
_cell.angle_alpha   90.00
_cell.angle_beta   90.00
_cell.angle_gamma   90.00
#
_symmetry.space_group_name_H-M   'P 1'
#
loop_
_entity.id
_entity.type
_entity.pdbx_description
1 polymer ?
#
loop_
_entity_poly.entity_id
_entity_poly.type
_entity_poly.pdbx_seq_one_letter_code
_entity_poly.pdbx_strand_id
1 'polypeptide(L)'
;MTRCGLDCRDCYAYPNDCPGCKVVAGKPAWAESIGEEQCQLYQCSAAKAYAHCGQCNELPCKMWYDLKDPSLSDEGHLQAINERIERLRSLQ
;
A
#
# COMPACT_ATOMS: atom_id res chain seq x y z
N MET A 1 -6.08 -9.61 1.34
CA MET A 1 -5.61 -8.25 1.70
C MET A 1 -4.26 -8.00 1.05
N THR A 2 -3.97 -6.76 0.65
CA THR A 2 -2.64 -6.36 0.17
C THR A 2 -1.64 -6.27 1.31
N ARG A 3 -0.33 -6.22 0.99
CA ARG A 3 0.73 -6.11 2.01
C ARG A 3 0.62 -4.85 2.86
N CYS A 4 0.01 -3.78 2.35
CA CYS A 4 -0.07 -2.49 3.01
C CYS A 4 -1.49 -2.14 3.50
N GLY A 5 -2.40 -3.11 3.58
CA GLY A 5 -3.77 -2.89 4.09
C GLY A 5 -4.71 -2.15 3.14
N LEU A 6 -4.26 -1.80 1.91
CA LEU A 6 -5.14 -1.32 0.85
C LEU A 6 -6.13 -2.42 0.49
N ASP A 7 -7.41 -2.07 0.39
CA ASP A 7 -8.43 -2.96 -0.13
C ASP A 7 -8.51 -2.82 -1.66
N CYS A 8 -8.25 -3.90 -2.39
CA CYS A 8 -8.40 -3.87 -3.84
C CYS A 8 -9.86 -3.68 -4.26
N ARG A 9 -10.83 -4.03 -3.43
CA ARG A 9 -12.25 -3.84 -3.75
C ARG A 9 -12.65 -2.37 -3.82
N ASP A 10 -11.92 -1.52 -3.10
CA ASP A 10 -12.10 -0.07 -3.09
C ASP A 10 -11.16 0.65 -4.08
N CYS A 11 -10.34 -0.12 -4.83
CA CYS A 11 -9.39 0.42 -5.79
C CYS A 11 -10.04 0.51 -7.17
N TYR A 12 -10.13 1.72 -7.73
CA TYR A 12 -10.76 1.97 -9.04
C TYR A 12 -10.21 1.11 -10.19
N ALA A 13 -8.94 0.72 -10.11
CA ALA A 13 -8.28 -0.06 -11.16
C ALA A 13 -8.59 -1.57 -11.07
N TYR A 14 -9.07 -2.07 -9.92
CA TYR A 14 -9.33 -3.50 -9.74
C TYR A 14 -10.80 -3.84 -10.06
N PRO A 15 -11.09 -4.98 -10.72
CA PRO A 15 -10.15 -5.96 -11.29
C PRO A 15 -9.76 -5.69 -12.75
N ASN A 16 -10.37 -4.70 -13.40
CA ASN A 16 -10.31 -4.54 -14.85
C ASN A 16 -8.93 -4.10 -15.35
N ASP A 17 -8.41 -3.00 -14.79
CA ASP A 17 -7.13 -2.41 -15.21
C ASP A 17 -5.94 -2.93 -14.39
N CYS A 18 -6.21 -3.63 -13.28
CA CYS A 18 -5.22 -4.19 -12.39
C CYS A 18 -5.72 -5.49 -11.75
N PRO A 19 -4.99 -6.62 -11.87
CA PRO A 19 -5.39 -7.90 -11.27
C PRO A 19 -5.10 -7.97 -9.76
N GLY A 20 -4.59 -6.88 -9.17
CA GLY A 20 -4.32 -6.74 -7.74
C GLY A 20 -2.85 -6.86 -7.37
N CYS A 21 -2.46 -6.17 -6.29
CA CYS A 21 -1.05 -5.98 -5.92
C CYS A 21 -0.27 -7.30 -5.71
N LYS A 22 -0.93 -8.38 -5.28
CA LYS A 22 -0.27 -9.68 -5.12
C LYS A 22 0.07 -10.31 -6.47
N VAL A 23 -0.84 -10.22 -7.44
CA VAL A 23 -0.68 -10.81 -8.78
C VAL A 23 0.42 -10.08 -9.55
N VAL A 24 0.42 -8.75 -9.50
CA VAL A 24 1.47 -7.93 -10.14
C VAL A 24 2.77 -7.87 -9.34
N ALA A 25 2.90 -8.66 -8.26
CA ALA A 25 4.04 -8.63 -7.35
C ALA A 25 4.44 -7.20 -6.92
N GLY A 26 3.47 -6.35 -6.60
CA GLY A 26 3.73 -4.97 -6.19
C GLY A 26 4.13 -4.02 -7.32
N LYS A 27 3.95 -4.37 -8.59
CA LYS A 27 4.24 -3.51 -9.76
C LYS A 27 2.96 -2.94 -10.40
N PRO A 28 2.24 -2.03 -9.73
CA PRO A 28 1.08 -1.37 -10.34
C PRO A 28 1.52 -0.41 -11.45
N ALA A 29 0.63 -0.11 -12.40
CA ALA A 29 0.93 0.77 -13.53
C ALA A 29 1.40 2.19 -13.12
N TRP A 30 0.99 2.68 -11.95
CA TRP A 30 1.40 3.99 -11.45
C TRP A 30 2.84 4.02 -10.91
N ALA A 31 3.50 2.89 -10.65
CA ALA A 31 4.85 2.91 -10.08
C ALA A 31 5.82 3.70 -10.97
N GLU A 32 5.73 3.49 -12.29
CA GLU A 32 6.58 4.18 -13.27
C GLU A 32 6.34 5.70 -13.29
N SER A 33 5.13 6.17 -12.96
CA SER A 33 4.82 7.60 -12.94
C SER A 33 5.53 8.36 -11.83
N ILE A 34 6.00 7.66 -10.79
CA ILE A 34 6.83 8.22 -9.72
C ILE A 34 8.31 7.82 -9.84
N GLY A 35 8.72 7.25 -10.98
CA GLY A 35 10.10 6.82 -11.22
C GLY A 35 10.51 5.53 -10.52
N GLU A 36 9.54 4.71 -10.09
CA GLU A 36 9.77 3.45 -9.39
C GLU A 36 9.34 2.24 -10.24
N GLU A 37 10.06 1.13 -10.18
CA GLU A 37 9.66 -0.10 -10.87
C GLU A 37 8.63 -0.92 -10.07
N GLN A 38 8.53 -0.66 -8.77
CA GLN A 38 7.73 -1.43 -7.82
C GLN A 38 7.27 -0.53 -6.67
N CYS A 39 6.09 -0.79 -6.12
CA CYS A 39 5.62 -0.15 -4.90
C CYS A 39 6.58 -0.41 -3.74
N GLN A 40 7.15 0.67 -3.20
CA GLN A 40 8.13 0.64 -2.13
C GLN A 40 7.61 -0.06 -0.85
N LEU A 41 6.33 0.10 -0.49
CA LEU A 41 5.74 -0.61 0.66
C LEU A 41 5.66 -2.12 0.45
N TYR A 42 5.36 -2.55 -0.78
CA TYR A 42 5.34 -3.97 -1.14
C TYR A 42 6.76 -4.55 -1.07
N GLN A 43 7.73 -3.86 -1.68
CA GLN A 43 9.13 -4.27 -1.69
C GLN A 43 9.69 -4.36 -0.27
N CYS A 44 9.46 -3.35 0.56
CA CYS A 44 9.95 -3.29 1.94
C CYS A 44 9.41 -4.45 2.79
N SER A 45 8.09 -4.70 2.75
CA SER A 45 7.51 -5.82 3.50
C SER A 45 8.00 -7.17 3.00
N ALA A 46 8.18 -7.35 1.68
CA ALA A 46 8.77 -8.57 1.12
C ALA A 46 10.23 -8.77 1.56
N ALA A 47 11.06 -7.73 1.51
CA ALA A 47 12.46 -7.78 1.93
C ALA A 47 12.63 -8.09 3.43
N LYS A 48 11.70 -7.62 4.27
CA LYS A 48 11.64 -7.94 5.71
C LYS A 48 11.00 -9.31 6.00
N ALA A 49 10.66 -10.10 4.98
CA ALA A 49 9.91 -11.36 5.09
C ALA A 49 8.56 -11.23 5.82
N TYR A 50 7.94 -10.05 5.77
CA TYR A 50 6.62 -9.79 6.34
C TYR A 50 5.52 -10.05 5.31
N ALA A 51 4.47 -10.75 5.73
CA ALA A 51 3.25 -10.94 4.95
C ALA A 51 2.55 -9.60 4.70
N HIS A 52 2.57 -8.69 5.69
CA HIS A 52 2.02 -7.35 5.60
C HIS A 52 2.72 -6.39 6.55
N CYS A 53 2.58 -5.09 6.31
CA CYS A 53 3.18 -4.03 7.12
C CYS A 53 2.71 -4.04 8.60
N GLY A 54 1.60 -4.72 8.92
CA GLY A 54 1.11 -4.90 10.29
C GLY A 54 2.04 -5.70 11.20
N GLN A 55 3.02 -6.40 10.65
CA GLN A 55 4.07 -7.09 11.38
C GLN A 55 5.27 -6.18 11.69
N CYS A 56 5.27 -4.93 11.21
CA CYS A 56 6.34 -3.97 11.42
C CYS A 56 6.04 -3.10 12.65
N ASN A 57 6.93 -3.08 13.62
CA ASN A 57 6.80 -2.30 14.86
C ASN A 57 6.81 -0.77 14.61
N GLU A 58 7.27 -0.35 13.44
CA GLU A 58 7.31 1.05 13.02
C GLU A 58 6.06 1.47 12.23
N LEU A 59 5.00 0.65 12.13
CA LEU A 59 3.80 0.99 11.38
C LEU A 59 2.96 2.08 12.10
N PRO A 60 2.61 3.20 11.44
CA PRO A 60 3.06 3.67 10.11
C PRO A 60 4.43 4.34 10.16
N CYS A 61 5.32 3.94 9.25
CA CYS A 61 6.66 4.51 9.16
C CYS A 61 6.69 5.65 8.13
N LYS A 62 7.81 6.38 8.05
CA LYS A 62 7.97 7.52 7.13
C LYS A 62 7.53 7.22 5.68
N MET A 63 7.83 6.03 5.16
CA MET A 63 7.44 5.61 3.81
C MET A 63 5.93 5.65 3.56
N TRP A 64 5.10 5.42 4.58
CA TRP A 64 3.64 5.54 4.44
C TRP A 64 3.19 6.96 4.16
N TYR A 65 3.85 7.93 4.80
CA TYR A 65 3.56 9.36 4.66
C TYR A 65 4.20 9.96 3.40
N ASP A 66 5.37 9.45 2.99
CA ASP A 66 6.05 9.89 1.77
C ASP A 66 5.33 9.40 0.50
N LEU A 67 4.75 8.19 0.55
CA LEU A 67 4.04 7.59 -0.58
C LEU A 67 2.58 8.08 -0.65
N LYS A 68 2.44 9.40 -0.79
CA LYS A 68 1.16 10.08 -0.96
C LYS A 68 0.75 10.11 -2.43
N ASP A 69 -0.49 9.74 -2.70
CA ASP A 69 -1.11 9.99 -4.01
C ASP A 69 -1.26 11.50 -4.23
N PRO A 70 -0.67 12.09 -5.29
CA PRO A 70 -0.76 13.52 -5.57
C PRO A 70 -2.20 14.05 -5.73
N SER A 71 -3.16 13.17 -6.04
CA SER A 71 -4.58 13.53 -6.19
C SER A 71 -5.31 13.71 -4.85
N LEU A 72 -4.73 13.24 -3.74
CA LEU A 72 -5.33 13.35 -2.41
C LEU A 72 -4.91 14.65 -1.70
N SER A 73 -5.83 15.20 -0.91
CA SER A 73 -5.47 16.17 0.12
C SER A 73 -4.61 15.52 1.21
N ASP A 74 -3.93 16.34 2.02
CA ASP A 74 -3.16 15.81 3.17
C ASP A 74 -4.09 15.09 4.16
N GLU A 75 -5.26 15.67 4.43
CA GLU A 75 -6.28 15.05 5.30
C GLU A 75 -6.77 13.72 4.73
N GLY A 76 -7.07 13.66 3.43
CA GLY A 76 -7.51 12.43 2.77
C GLY A 76 -6.43 11.35 2.78
N HIS A 77 -5.17 11.74 2.60
CA HIS A 77 -4.04 10.82 2.72
C HIS A 77 -3.90 10.26 4.14
N LEU A 78 -3.97 11.12 5.16
CA LEU A 78 -3.90 10.70 6.57
C LEU A 78 -5.07 9.78 6.95
N GLN A 79 -6.29 10.07 6.47
CA GLN A 79 -7.43 9.20 6.65
C GLN A 79 -7.19 7.82 6.02
N ALA A 80 -6.72 7.77 4.78
CA ALA A 80 -6.43 6.52 4.09
C ALA A 80 -5.35 5.70 4.82
N ILE A 81 -4.33 6.35 5.39
CA ILE A 81 -3.33 5.71 6.25
C ILE A 81 -4.01 5.06 7.47
N ASN A 82 -4.84 5.81 8.20
CA ASN A 82 -5.50 5.33 9.41
C ASN A 82 -6.38 4.11 9.13
N GLU A 83 -7.23 4.17 8.09
CA GLU A 83 -8.09 3.04 7.72
C GLU A 83 -7.28 1.77 7.40
N ARG A 84 -6.17 1.93 6.67
CA ARG A 84 -5.29 0.81 6.33
C ARG A 84 -4.58 0.26 7.57
N ILE A 85 -4.19 1.09 8.54
CA ILE A 85 -3.61 0.64 9.81
C ILE A 85 -4.63 -0.17 10.62
N GLU A 86 -5.86 0.31 10.75
CA GLU A 86 -6.92 -0.40 11.47
C GLU A 86 -7.18 -1.78 10.85
N ARG A 87 -7.24 -1.87 9.51
CA ARG A 87 -7.33 -3.16 8.81
C ARG A 87 -6.12 -4.07 9.05
N LEU A 88 -4.92 -3.51 9.20
CA LEU A 88 -3.70 -4.30 9.46
C LEU A 88 -3.62 -4.79 10.91
N ARG A 89 -4.12 -4.00 11.86
CA ARG A 89 -4.13 -4.33 13.29
C ARG A 89 -5.20 -5.35 13.66
N SER A 90 -6.33 -5.35 12.97
CA SER A 90 -7.40 -6.35 13.17
C SER A 90 -7.02 -7.77 12.74
N LEU A 91 -5.82 -7.96 12.19
CA LEU A 91 -5.29 -9.23 11.72
C LEU A 91 -4.19 -9.81 12.60
N GLN A 92 -3.89 -9.16 13.73
CA GLN A 92 -2.96 -9.65 14.74
C GLN A 92 -3.59 -10.74 15.61
#